data_AF-A0A351WS20-F1
#
_entry.id   AF-A0A351WS20-F1
#
_cell.length_a   1.000
_cell.length_b   1.000
_cell.length_c   1.000
_cell.angle_alpha   90.00
_cell.angle_beta   90.00
_cell.angle_gamma   90.00
#
_symmetry.space_group_name_H-M   'P 1'
#
loop_
_entity.id
_entity.type
_entity.pdbx_description
1 polymer ?
#
loop_
_entity_poly.entity_id
_entity_poly.type
_entity_poly.pdbx_seq_one_letter_code
_entity_poly.pdbx_strand_id
1 'polypeptide(L)' 'MEFFTCPCPETGDVMLDDKNLGPNRDAGGKLLTKQCNPGLHTVVLRFSDGRCCDPSSVKVRIRETDPILPMEVPFKCV' A
#
# COMPACT_ATOMS: atom_id res chain seq x y z
N MET A 1 -11.70 9.89 -7.05
CA MET A 1 -11.31 8.84 -6.08
C MET A 1 -10.23 8.04 -6.75
N GLU A 2 -9.16 7.73 -6.02
CA GLU A 2 -7.94 7.16 -6.57
C GLU A 2 -7.66 5.78 -5.96
N PHE A 3 -6.83 4.99 -6.65
CA PHE A 3 -6.57 3.59 -6.39
C PHE A 3 -5.08 3.30 -6.41
N PHE A 4 -4.62 2.50 -5.44
CA PHE A 4 -3.23 2.06 -5.39
C PHE A 4 -3.10 0.64 -4.83
N THR A 5 -1.95 0.01 -5.09
CA THR A 5 -1.57 -1.29 -4.55
C THR A 5 -0.18 -1.21 -3.91
N CYS A 6 0.11 -2.11 -2.98
CA CYS A 6 1.41 -2.19 -2.30
C CYS A 6 2.06 -3.56 -2.57
N PRO A 7 2.71 -3.75 -3.73
CA PRO A 7 3.37 -5.01 -4.04
C PRO A 7 4.55 -5.27 -3.10
N CYS A 8 4.46 -6.39 -2.38
CA CYS A 8 5.46 -6.96 -1.49
C CYS A 8 5.26 -8.48 -1.46
N PRO A 9 6.31 -9.34 -1.42
CA PRO A 9 6.15 -10.79 -1.30
C PRO A 9 5.41 -11.22 -0.03
N GLU A 10 5.65 -10.50 1.08
CA GLU A 10 5.04 -10.73 2.39
C GLU A 10 3.68 -10.00 2.53
N THR A 11 2.87 -10.48 3.47
CA THR A 11 1.58 -9.86 3.83
C THR A 11 1.78 -8.89 4.99
N GLY A 12 1.42 -7.61 4.77
CA GLY A 12 1.47 -6.56 5.80
C GLY A 12 0.29 -5.60 5.70
N ASP A 13 0.05 -4.86 6.77
CA ASP A 13 -0.98 -3.83 6.84
C ASP A 13 -0.52 -2.55 6.15
N VAL A 14 -1.37 -2.05 5.24
CA VAL A 14 -1.16 -0.80 4.53
C VAL A 14 -1.68 0.35 5.38
N MET A 15 -0.79 1.27 5.73
CA MET A 15 -1.16 2.55 6.34
C MET A 15 -1.06 3.66 5.30
N LEU A 16 -2.06 4.54 5.26
CA LEU A 16 -2.09 5.74 4.42
C LEU A 16 -2.35 6.94 5.34
N ASP A 17 -1.38 7.86 5.44
CA ASP A 17 -1.46 9.02 6.34
C ASP A 17 -1.94 8.62 7.76
N ASP A 18 -1.26 7.63 8.34
CA ASP A 18 -1.56 7.04 9.65
C ASP A 18 -2.91 6.32 9.79
N LYS A 19 -3.69 6.18 8.71
CA LYS A 19 -4.90 5.37 8.67
C LYS A 19 -4.62 3.95 8.18
N ASN A 20 -5.03 2.95 8.96
CA ASN A 20 -4.95 1.55 8.54
C ASN A 20 -6.03 1.22 7.49
N LEU A 21 -5.61 0.70 6.32
CA LEU A 21 -6.47 0.24 5.23
C LEU A 21 -6.52 -1.29 5.11
N GLY A 22 -5.96 -2.01 6.09
CA GLY A 22 -5.86 -3.46 6.16
C GLY A 22 -4.73 -4.03 5.29
N PRO A 23 -4.72 -5.35 5.06
CA PRO A 23 -3.59 -6.03 4.46
C PRO A 23 -3.39 -5.68 2.99
N ASN A 24 -2.15 -5.73 2.50
CA ASN A 24 -1.82 -5.55 1.09
C ASN A 24 -2.29 -6.74 0.20
N ARG A 25 -2.52 -7.91 0.80
CA ARG A 25 -2.95 -9.14 0.10
C ARG A 25 -4.10 -9.83 0.83
N ASP A 26 -4.88 -10.62 0.10
CA ASP A 26 -5.83 -11.55 0.70
C ASP A 26 -5.17 -12.87 1.13
N ALA A 27 -5.96 -13.77 1.73
CA ALA A 27 -5.48 -15.09 2.16
C ALA A 27 -5.01 -15.99 1.00
N GLY A 28 -5.41 -15.68 -0.24
CA GLY A 28 -4.94 -16.37 -1.45
C GLY A 28 -3.67 -15.74 -2.05
N GLY A 29 -3.11 -14.71 -1.41
CA GLY A 29 -1.92 -13.99 -1.89
C GLY A 29 -2.19 -12.98 -3.00
N LYS A 30 -3.45 -12.69 -3.35
CA LYS A 30 -3.78 -11.69 -4.36
C LYS A 30 -3.65 -10.29 -3.78
N LEU A 31 -3.03 -9.37 -4.53
CA LEU A 31 -2.93 -7.97 -4.12
C LEU A 31 -4.31 -7.32 -4.03
N LEU A 32 -4.51 -6.56 -2.95
CA LEU A 32 -5.73 -5.82 -2.67
C LEU A 32 -5.55 -4.36 -3.07
N THR A 33 -6.45 -3.87 -3.92
CA THR A 33 -6.51 -2.46 -4.29
C THR A 33 -7.05 -1.64 -3.13
N LYS A 34 -6.38 -0.53 -2.83
CA LYS A 34 -6.74 0.45 -1.80
C LYS A 34 -7.30 1.70 -2.45
N GLN A 35 -8.23 2.35 -1.75
CA GLN A 35 -8.89 3.58 -2.19
C GLN A 35 -8.42 4.77 -1.37
N CYS A 36 -8.23 5.91 -2.03
CA CYS A 36 -7.86 7.17 -1.40
C CYS A 36 -8.41 8.38 -2.15
N ASN A 37 -8.25 9.57 -1.55
CA ASN A 37 -8.47 10.82 -2.25
C ASN A 37 -7.27 11.13 -3.15
N PRO A 38 -7.42 11.94 -4.21
CA PRO A 38 -6.28 12.43 -4.96
C PRO A 38 -5.42 13.36 -4.10
N GLY A 39 -4.10 13.21 -4.17
CA GLY A 39 -3.22 14.01 -3.32
C GLY A 39 -1.82 13.44 -3.13
N LEU A 40 -1.05 14.14 -2.31
CA LEU A 40 0.22 13.64 -1.78
C LEU A 40 -0.08 12.86 -0.50
N HIS A 41 0.38 11.61 -0.46
CA HIS A 41 0.16 10.70 0.65
C HIS A 41 1.46 10.07 1.13
N THR A 42 1.49 9.69 2.40
CA THR A 42 2.53 8.83 2.96
C THR A 42 1.97 7.42 3.12
N VAL A 43 2.58 6.46 2.43
CA VAL A 43 2.20 5.04 2.47
C VAL A 43 3.24 4.28 3.29
N VAL A 44 2.79 3.42 4.20
CA VAL A 44 3.63 2.53 5.00
C VAL A 44 3.08 1.11 4.88
N LEU A 45 3.97 0.11 4.82
CA LEU A 45 3.62 -1.30 4.89
C LEU A 45 4.23 -1.91 6.16
N ARG A 46 3.37 -2.30 7.10
CA ARG A 46 3.76 -2.82 8.43
C ARG A 46 3.45 -4.32 8.54
N PHE A 47 4.44 -5.12 8.92
CA PHE A 47 4.25 -6.54 9.15
C PHE A 47 3.73 -6.83 10.56
N SER A 48 3.06 -7.98 10.72
CA SER A 48 2.47 -8.43 11.99
C SER A 48 3.51 -8.72 13.08
N ASP A 49 4.74 -9.05 12.68
CA ASP A 49 5.90 -9.23 13.57
C ASP A 49 6.57 -7.90 13.97
N GLY A 50 6.00 -6.76 13.55
CA GLY A 50 6.52 -5.43 13.84
C GLY A 50 7.65 -4.98 12.91
N ARG A 51 8.07 -5.82 11.94
CA ARG A 51 9.01 -5.39 10.91
C ARG A 51 8.36 -4.36 9.97
N CYS A 52 9.21 -3.51 9.40
CA CYS A 52 8.84 -2.61 8.34
C CYS A 52 9.55 -3.03 7.05
N CYS A 53 8.93 -2.74 5.92
CA CYS A 53 9.62 -2.82 4.63
C CYS A 53 10.76 -1.79 4.53
N ASP A 54 11.66 -1.99 3.59
CA ASP A 54 12.58 -0.97 3.09
C ASP A 54 12.07 -0.44 1.73
N PRO A 55 11.75 0.86 1.59
CA PRO A 55 11.74 1.87 2.65
C PRO A 55 10.57 1.68 3.63
N SER A 56 10.75 2.17 4.86
CA SER A 56 9.71 2.10 5.90
C SER A 56 8.47 2.93 5.58
N SER A 57 8.61 3.94 4.73
CA SER A 57 7.51 4.76 4.23
C SER A 57 7.84 5.29 2.83
N VAL A 58 6.83 5.42 1.97
CA VAL A 58 6.96 6.04 0.65
C VAL A 58 6.00 7.22 0.56
N LYS A 59 6.52 8.41 0.23
CA LYS A 59 5.67 9.54 -0.13
C LYS A 59 5.36 9.49 -1.62
N VAL A 60 4.09 9.35 -1.97
CA VAL A 60 3.62 9.26 -3.36
C VAL A 60 2.51 10.26 -3.64
N ARG A 61 2.52 10.82 -4.85
CA ARG A 61 1.41 11.64 -5.34
C ARG A 61 0.48 10.75 -6.17
N ILE A 62 -0.67 10.39 -5.59
CA ILE A 62 -1.67 9.55 -6.23
C ILE A 62 -2.69 10.45 -6.93
N ARG A 63 -2.81 10.31 -8.25
CA ARG A 63 -3.74 11.03 -9.12
C ARG A 63 -3.93 10.26 -10.42
N GLU A 64 -5.08 10.45 -11.08
CA GLU A 64 -5.35 9.90 -12.41
C GLU A 64 -5.27 8.37 -12.47
N THR A 65 -5.73 7.70 -11.42
CA THR A 65 -5.78 6.24 -11.28
C THR A 65 -7.21 5.73 -11.28
N ASP A 66 -7.39 4.46 -11.60
CA ASP A 66 -8.69 3.79 -11.59
C ASP A 66 -8.59 2.36 -11.01
N PRO A 67 -9.70 1.67 -10.73
CA PRO A 67 -9.68 0.32 -10.14
C PRO A 67 -9.02 -0.75 -11.01
N ILE A 68 -8.96 -0.54 -12.33
CA ILE A 68 -8.37 -1.46 -13.33
C ILE A 68 -6.87 -1.20 -13.42
N LEU A 69 -6.45 0.07 -13.34
CA LEU A 69 -5.07 0.50 -13.38
C LEU A 69 -4.69 1.32 -12.13
N PRO A 70 -4.56 0.67 -10.95
CA PRO A 70 -4.13 1.33 -9.73
C PRO A 70 -2.64 1.70 -9.79
N MET A 71 -2.25 2.75 -9.07
CA MET A 71 -0.84 3.09 -8.89
C MET A 71 -0.12 2.04 -8.03
N GLU A 72 1.02 1.54 -8.49
CA GLU A 72 1.85 0.65 -7.67
C GLU A 72 2.77 1.45 -6.75
N VAL A 73 2.74 1.15 -5.46
CA VAL A 73 3.65 1.69 -4.44
C VAL A 73 4.53 0.54 -3.93
N PRO A 74 5.68 0.28 -4.57
CA PRO A 74 6.49 -0.89 -4.28
C PRO A 74 7.23 -0.78 -2.94
N PHE A 75 7.29 -1.90 -2.24
CA PHE A 75 8.05 -2.07 -1.01
C PHE A 75 8.99 -3.27 -1.13
N LYS A 76 10.22 -3.17 -0.60
CA LYS A 76 11.10 -4.35 -0.45
C LYS A 76 10.96 -4.88 0.96
N CYS A 77 10.71 -6.17 1.05
CA CYS A 77 10.38 -6.82 2.32
C CYS A 77 11.67 -7.51 2.77
N VAL A 78 12.20 -7.06 3.91
CA VAL A 78 13.53 -7.42 4.45
C VAL A 78 13.41 -8.27 5.71
#